data_AF-A0A3P5XR99-F1
#
_entry.id   AF-A0A3P5XR99-F1
#
_cell.length_a   1.000
_cell.length_b   1.000
_cell.length_c   1.000
_cell.angle_alpha   90.00
_cell.angle_beta   90.00
_cell.angle_gamma   90.00
#
_symmetry.space_group_name_H-M   'P 1'
#
loop_
_entity.id
_entity.type
_entity.pdbx_description
1 polymer ?
#
loop_
_entity_poly.entity_id
_entity_poly.type
_entity_poly.pdbx_seq_one_letter_code
_entity_poly.pdbx_strand_id
1 'polypeptide(L)'
;MTYKLFTEFITLQALLKELGIIQSGGAIKKFLAETTVLFNGENEKRRGKKIRIGDTISLPDQDITITIIEPSQEEKEEFAEEMAEKARVAALVKQMNQTNKKSASKPQKRQTDKRKSQKSDTKTKGKTAVPVRFPGI
;
A
#
# COMPACT_ATOMS: atom_id res chain seq x y z
N MET A 1 -7.82 -20.23 -16.29
CA MET A 1 -6.73 -19.27 -16.54
C MET A 1 -5.54 -19.62 -15.69
N THR A 2 -4.31 -19.37 -16.15
CA THR A 2 -3.08 -19.62 -15.39
C THR A 2 -2.41 -18.29 -15.00
N TYR A 3 -1.90 -18.21 -13.78
CA TYR A 3 -1.16 -17.05 -13.29
C TYR A 3 0.26 -17.48 -12.86
N LYS A 4 1.28 -16.83 -13.40
CA LYS A 4 2.68 -17.10 -13.10
C LYS A 4 3.11 -16.34 -11.85
N LEU A 5 3.54 -17.05 -10.82
CA LEU A 5 3.97 -16.45 -9.56
C LEU A 5 5.50 -16.39 -9.46
N PHE A 6 6.06 -15.18 -9.55
CA PHE A 6 7.51 -14.94 -9.46
C PHE A 6 8.00 -14.77 -8.01
N THR A 7 7.10 -14.53 -7.06
CA THR A 7 7.41 -14.32 -5.64
C THR A 7 7.14 -15.59 -4.82
N GLU A 8 7.59 -15.65 -3.56
CA GLU A 8 7.32 -16.80 -2.67
C GLU A 8 5.82 -17.05 -2.45
N PHE A 9 5.05 -15.98 -2.35
CA PHE A 9 3.60 -16.02 -2.24
C PHE A 9 2.99 -14.74 -2.83
N ILE A 10 1.71 -14.84 -3.20
CA ILE A 10 0.85 -13.69 -3.48
C ILE A 10 -0.31 -13.67 -2.49
N THR A 11 -0.85 -12.48 -2.22
CA THR A 11 -2.08 -12.39 -1.41
C THR A 11 -3.30 -12.46 -2.32
N LEU A 12 -4.41 -13.03 -1.85
CA LEU A 12 -5.67 -13.04 -2.59
C LEU A 12 -6.04 -11.64 -3.11
N GLN A 13 -5.84 -10.60 -2.29
CA GLN A 13 -6.03 -9.21 -2.72
C GLN A 13 -5.15 -8.79 -3.90
N ALA A 14 -3.86 -9.08 -3.85
CA ALA A 14 -2.94 -8.71 -4.92
C ALA A 14 -3.30 -9.45 -6.21
N LEU A 15 -3.59 -10.74 -6.12
CA LEU A 15 -4.00 -11.56 -7.27
C LEU A 15 -5.26 -11.00 -7.94
N LEU A 16 -6.33 -10.74 -7.17
CA LEU A 16 -7.57 -10.20 -7.70
C LEU A 16 -7.38 -8.81 -8.33
N LYS A 17 -6.44 -8.01 -7.80
CA LYS A 17 -6.11 -6.69 -8.35
C LYS A 17 -5.35 -6.81 -9.68
N GLU A 18 -4.35 -7.68 -9.73
CA GLU A 18 -3.55 -7.88 -10.95
C GLU A 18 -4.36 -8.48 -12.09
N LEU A 19 -5.31 -9.36 -11.78
CA LEU A 19 -6.28 -9.89 -12.74
C LEU A 19 -7.36 -8.88 -13.14
N GLY A 20 -7.36 -7.66 -12.56
CA GLY A 20 -8.34 -6.62 -12.87
C GLY A 20 -9.74 -6.88 -12.33
N ILE A 21 -9.93 -7.93 -11.52
CA ILE A 21 -11.23 -8.28 -10.91
C ILE A 21 -11.66 -7.19 -9.91
N ILE A 22 -10.69 -6.62 -9.18
CA ILE A 22 -10.92 -5.47 -8.29
C ILE A 22 -10.16 -4.23 -8.74
N GLN A 23 -10.83 -3.08 -8.68
CA GLN A 23 -10.26 -1.78 -9.08
C GLN A 23 -9.30 -1.19 -8.03
N SER A 24 -9.51 -1.52 -6.75
CA SER A 24 -8.69 -1.00 -5.66
C SER A 24 -8.62 -1.97 -4.48
N GLY A 25 -7.60 -1.82 -3.63
CA GLY A 25 -7.46 -2.63 -2.42
C GLY A 25 -8.59 -2.42 -1.40
N GLY A 26 -9.33 -1.30 -1.47
CA GLY A 26 -10.52 -1.06 -0.65
C GLY A 26 -11.75 -1.83 -1.15
N ALA A 27 -11.83 -2.10 -2.46
CA ALA A 27 -12.96 -2.78 -3.09
C ALA A 27 -13.07 -4.26 -2.68
N ILE A 28 -11.97 -4.89 -2.24
CA ILE A 28 -11.98 -6.32 -1.90
C ILE A 28 -12.95 -6.67 -0.77
N LYS A 29 -13.17 -5.76 0.19
CA LYS A 29 -14.09 -6.02 1.30
C LYS A 29 -15.52 -6.18 0.79
N LYS A 30 -15.92 -5.32 -0.15
CA LYS A 30 -17.23 -5.38 -0.81
C LYS A 30 -17.32 -6.62 -1.69
N PHE A 31 -16.27 -6.88 -2.47
CA PHE A 31 -16.19 -8.05 -3.34
C PHE A 31 -16.34 -9.37 -2.57
N LEU A 32 -15.61 -9.57 -1.47
CA LEU A 32 -15.72 -10.81 -0.65
C LEU A 32 -17.05 -10.91 0.13
N ALA A 33 -17.83 -9.84 0.20
CA ALA A 33 -19.16 -9.85 0.79
C ALA A 33 -20.24 -10.23 -0.23
N GLU A 34 -20.07 -9.81 -1.48
CA GLU A 34 -21.02 -10.03 -2.58
C GLU A 34 -20.72 -11.30 -3.38
N THR A 35 -19.44 -11.66 -3.50
CA THR A 35 -18.93 -12.72 -4.35
C THR A 35 -18.35 -13.87 -3.53
N THR A 36 -18.68 -15.09 -3.93
CA THR A 36 -18.07 -16.29 -3.33
C THR A 36 -16.72 -16.56 -3.98
N VAL A 37 -15.67 -16.58 -3.17
CA VAL A 37 -14.32 -16.94 -3.61
C VAL A 37 -13.93 -18.26 -2.97
N LEU A 38 -13.62 -19.26 -3.79
CA LEU A 38 -13.18 -20.58 -3.37
C LEU A 38 -11.67 -20.68 -3.52
N PHE A 39 -10.97 -20.94 -2.41
CA PHE A 39 -9.56 -21.29 -2.39
C PHE A 39 -9.44 -22.81 -2.22
N ASN A 40 -8.93 -23.50 -3.23
CA ASN A 40 -8.81 -24.96 -3.27
C ASN A 40 -10.11 -25.70 -2.90
N GLY A 41 -11.26 -25.15 -3.31
CA GLY A 41 -12.59 -25.68 -3.01
C GLY A 41 -13.22 -25.17 -1.70
N GLU A 42 -12.49 -24.46 -0.85
CA GLU A 42 -13.01 -23.88 0.40
C GLU A 42 -13.36 -22.40 0.25
N ASN A 43 -14.49 -21.97 0.79
CA ASN A 43 -14.88 -20.55 0.78
C ASN A 43 -13.89 -19.72 1.62
N GLU A 44 -13.17 -18.82 0.96
CA GLU A 44 -12.16 -17.96 1.59
C GLU A 44 -12.60 -16.50 1.53
N LYS A 45 -12.85 -15.95 2.73
CA LYS A 45 -13.25 -14.54 2.92
C LYS A 45 -12.11 -13.66 3.41
N ARG A 46 -10.90 -14.20 3.57
CA ARG A 46 -9.72 -13.43 4.00
C ARG A 46 -8.97 -12.86 2.80
N ARG A 47 -9.05 -11.53 2.64
CA ARG A 47 -8.25 -10.76 1.66
C ARG A 47 -6.74 -11.03 1.71
N GLY A 48 -6.22 -11.30 2.91
CA GLY A 48 -4.79 -11.50 3.18
C GLY A 48 -4.34 -12.96 3.12
N LYS A 49 -5.19 -13.88 2.62
CA LYS A 49 -4.78 -15.28 2.46
C LYS A 49 -3.59 -15.33 1.50
N LYS A 50 -2.51 -15.96 1.95
CA LYS A 50 -1.32 -16.19 1.15
C LYS A 50 -1.57 -17.42 0.26
N ILE A 51 -1.30 -17.24 -1.01
CA ILE A 51 -1.47 -18.20 -2.09
C ILE A 51 -0.07 -18.52 -2.61
N ARG A 52 0.22 -19.80 -2.81
CA ARG A 52 1.49 -20.31 -3.31
C ARG A 52 1.30 -21.01 -4.64
N ILE A 53 2.41 -21.40 -5.24
CA ILE A 53 2.45 -22.22 -6.46
C ILE A 53 1.72 -23.54 -6.21
N GLY A 54 0.87 -23.94 -7.16
CA GLY A 54 0.05 -25.15 -7.06
C GLY A 54 -1.35 -24.92 -6.47
N ASP A 55 -1.60 -23.77 -5.83
CA ASP A 55 -2.94 -23.43 -5.35
C ASP A 55 -3.87 -23.06 -6.52
N THR A 56 -5.17 -23.32 -6.33
CA THR A 56 -6.23 -22.97 -7.30
C THR A 56 -7.29 -22.10 -6.63
N ILE A 57 -7.68 -21.03 -7.32
CA ILE A 57 -8.71 -20.09 -6.88
C ILE A 57 -9.85 -20.14 -7.88
N SER A 58 -11.07 -20.38 -7.41
CA SER A 58 -12.27 -20.41 -8.23
C SER A 58 -13.26 -19.35 -7.78
N LEU A 59 -13.80 -18.60 -8.73
CA LEU A 59 -14.84 -17.63 -8.54
C LEU A 59 -16.09 -18.12 -9.29
N PRO A 60 -16.97 -18.89 -8.64
CA PRO A 60 -18.18 -19.43 -9.28
C PRO A 60 -19.06 -18.33 -9.87
N ASP A 61 -19.15 -17.15 -9.25
CA ASP A 61 -20.03 -16.07 -9.74
C ASP A 61 -19.57 -15.45 -11.06
N GLN A 62 -18.31 -15.69 -11.46
CA GLN A 62 -17.77 -15.23 -12.75
C GLN A 62 -17.31 -16.40 -13.64
N ASP A 63 -17.50 -17.65 -13.19
CA ASP A 63 -16.99 -18.86 -13.84
C ASP A 63 -15.47 -18.78 -14.14
N ILE A 64 -14.71 -18.10 -13.27
CA ILE A 64 -13.26 -17.93 -13.42
C ILE A 64 -12.54 -18.91 -12.48
N THR A 65 -11.69 -19.77 -13.06
CA THR A 65 -10.73 -20.58 -12.30
C THR A 65 -9.31 -20.14 -12.62
N ILE A 66 -8.53 -19.85 -11.59
CA ILE A 66 -7.15 -19.38 -11.64
C ILE A 66 -6.25 -20.43 -11.00
N THR A 67 -5.31 -20.96 -11.77
CA THR A 67 -4.29 -21.89 -11.26
C THR A 67 -2.95 -21.18 -11.17
N ILE A 68 -2.30 -21.26 -10.01
CA ILE A 68 -1.00 -20.64 -9.79
C ILE A 68 0.10 -21.59 -10.25
N ILE A 69 0.87 -21.15 -11.24
CA ILE A 69 1.98 -21.91 -11.81
C ILE A 69 3.31 -21.22 -11.52
N GLU A 70 4.37 -22.02 -11.48
CA GLU A 70 5.73 -21.49 -11.42
C GLU A 70 6.15 -20.97 -12.80
N PRO A 71 6.72 -19.75 -12.90
CA PRO A 71 7.31 -19.27 -14.14
C PRO A 71 8.56 -20.07 -14.49
N SER A 72 8.88 -20.12 -15.80
CA SER A 72 10.09 -20.80 -16.29
C SER A 72 11.35 -20.12 -15.72
N GLN A 73 12.44 -20.89 -15.58
CA GLN A 73 13.69 -20.38 -14.97
C GLN A 73 14.29 -19.20 -15.76
N GLU A 74 14.19 -19.21 -17.09
CA GLU A 74 14.70 -18.14 -17.97
C GLU A 74 13.97 -16.81 -17.73
N GLU A 75 12.64 -16.84 -17.56
CA GLU A 75 11.83 -15.64 -17.30
C GLU A 75 12.12 -15.03 -15.91
N LYS A 76 12.57 -15.85 -14.95
CA LYS A 76 12.96 -15.38 -13.62
C LYS A 76 14.30 -14.64 -13.64
N GLU A 77 15.23 -15.06 -14.49
CA GLU A 77 16.54 -14.41 -14.63
C GLU A 77 16.40 -13.03 -15.28
N GLU A 78 15.65 -12.92 -16.38
CA GLU A 78 15.36 -11.63 -17.01
C GLU A 78 14.67 -10.64 -16.05
N PHE A 79 13.68 -11.12 -15.28
CA PHE A 79 12.99 -10.29 -14.29
C PHE A 79 13.92 -9.82 -13.16
N ALA A 80 14.89 -10.65 -12.76
CA ALA A 80 15.89 -10.29 -11.76
C ALA A 80 16.83 -9.19 -12.28
N GLU A 81 17.22 -9.28 -13.55
CA GLU A 81 18.02 -8.25 -14.23
C GLU A 81 17.27 -6.91 -14.33
N GLU A 82 16.00 -6.94 -14.76
CA GLU A 82 15.17 -5.73 -14.85
C GLU A 82 14.95 -5.08 -13.47
N MET A 83 14.70 -5.90 -12.44
CA MET A 83 14.56 -5.40 -11.06
C MET A 83 15.85 -4.76 -10.53
N ALA A 84 17.02 -5.30 -10.89
CA ALA A 84 18.31 -4.73 -10.55
C ALA A 84 18.54 -3.37 -11.24
N GLU A 85 18.15 -3.25 -12.52
CA GLU A 85 18.24 -2.00 -13.26
C GLU A 85 17.27 -0.94 -12.70
N LYS A 86 16.03 -1.31 -12.42
CA LYS A 86 15.05 -0.42 -11.79
C LYS A 86 15.50 0.06 -10.40
N ALA A 87 16.14 -0.81 -9.62
CA ALA A 87 16.72 -0.43 -8.34
C ALA A 87 17.86 0.60 -8.50
N ARG A 88 18.70 0.45 -9.53
CA ARG A 88 19.76 1.42 -9.85
C ARG A 88 19.19 2.77 -10.27
N VAL A 89 18.15 2.77 -11.12
CA VAL A 89 17.45 4.01 -11.52
C VAL A 89 16.80 4.68 -10.31
N ALA A 90 16.15 3.92 -9.43
CA ALA A 90 15.57 4.46 -8.20
C ALA A 90 16.63 5.10 -7.30
N ALA A 91 17.83 4.49 -7.18
CA ALA A 91 18.94 5.06 -6.44
C ALA A 91 19.46 6.37 -7.06
N LEU A 92 19.58 6.42 -8.39
CA LEU A 92 20.01 7.61 -9.12
C LEU A 92 19.00 8.76 -8.97
N VAL A 93 17.71 8.48 -9.12
CA VAL A 93 16.62 9.46 -8.93
C VAL A 93 16.60 9.97 -7.48
N LYS A 94 16.81 9.08 -6.50
CA LYS A 94 16.90 9.45 -5.09
C LYS A 94 18.10 10.38 -4.83
N GLN A 95 19.24 10.12 -5.44
CA GLN A 95 20.41 11.02 -5.37
C GLN A 95 20.11 12.38 -6.02
N MET A 96 19.50 12.39 -7.22
CA MET A 96 19.15 13.62 -7.95
C MET A 96 18.15 14.49 -7.17
N ASN A 97 17.15 13.88 -6.52
CA ASN A 97 16.21 14.61 -5.70
C ASN A 97 16.86 15.18 -4.43
N GLN A 98 17.85 14.49 -3.86
CA GLN A 98 18.62 14.99 -2.72
C GLN A 98 19.53 16.18 -3.07
N THR A 99 20.16 16.16 -4.25
CA THR A 99 21.00 17.28 -4.71
C THR A 99 20.16 18.53 -5.03
N ASN A 100 19.02 18.37 -5.69
CA ASN A 100 18.07 19.47 -5.95
C ASN A 100 17.47 20.07 -4.68
N LYS A 101 17.24 19.26 -3.64
CA LYS A 101 16.72 19.78 -2.36
C LYS A 101 17.77 20.54 -1.55
N LYS A 102 19.06 20.20 -1.70
CA LYS A 102 20.18 20.89 -1.03
C LYS A 102 20.52 22.24 -1.67
N SER A 103 20.29 22.41 -2.98
CA SER A 103 20.45 23.70 -3.66
C SER A 103 19.31 24.70 -3.39
N ALA A 104 18.16 24.23 -2.89
CA ALA A 104 16.99 25.07 -2.61
C ALA A 104 16.87 25.61 -1.16
N SER A 105 17.79 25.26 -0.25
CA SER A 105 17.68 25.66 1.17
C SER A 105 18.88 26.48 1.66
N LYS A 106 18.83 27.79 1.44
CA LYS A 106 19.54 28.78 2.29
C LYS A 106 18.51 29.74 2.89
N PRO A 107 18.02 29.52 4.12
CA PRO A 107 17.11 30.48 4.76
C PRO A 107 17.92 31.66 5.31
N GLN A 108 17.66 32.88 4.84
CA GLN A 108 18.12 34.12 5.48
C GLN A 108 17.50 34.23 6.88
N LYS A 109 18.34 34.44 7.91
CA LYS A 109 17.93 34.75 9.29
C LYS A 109 16.99 35.97 9.27
N ARG A 110 15.70 35.79 9.59
CA ARG A 110 14.81 36.87 9.99
C ARG A 110 15.00 37.16 11.48
N GLN A 111 15.53 38.34 11.81
CA GLN A 111 15.50 38.90 13.16
C GLN A 111 14.05 39.10 13.58
N THR A 112 13.65 38.53 14.71
CA THR A 112 12.35 38.80 15.33
C THR A 112 12.49 39.99 16.27
N ASP A 113 11.96 41.13 15.85
CA ASP A 113 11.85 42.34 16.64
C ASP A 113 10.76 42.19 17.72
N LYS A 114 11.08 42.63 18.94
CA LYS A 114 10.19 42.63 20.10
C LYS A 114 9.16 43.74 19.94
N ARG A 115 7.86 43.44 19.89
CA ARG A 115 6.81 44.39 20.26
C ARG A 115 5.81 43.80 21.25
N LYS A 116 5.71 44.55 22.34
CA LYS A 116 4.96 44.39 23.57
C LYS A 116 3.58 45.02 23.36
N SER A 117 2.49 44.32 23.64
CA SER A 117 1.18 44.96 23.82
C SER A 117 0.44 44.33 25.00
N GLN A 118 -0.22 45.22 25.72
CA GLN A 118 -0.57 45.14 27.13
C GLN A 118 -1.84 44.33 27.42
N LYS A 119 -1.93 43.96 28.70
CA LYS A 119 -3.02 43.25 29.40
C LYS A 119 -4.41 43.88 29.20
N SER A 120 -5.44 43.05 29.31
CA SER A 120 -6.57 43.32 30.20
C SER A 120 -7.13 42.02 30.77
N ASP A 121 -7.12 41.96 32.10
CA ASP A 121 -7.61 40.89 32.96
C ASP A 121 -9.10 40.56 32.75
N THR A 122 -9.45 39.27 32.74
CA THR A 122 -10.56 38.79 33.56
C THR A 122 -10.39 37.32 33.90
N LYS A 123 -10.48 37.08 35.20
CA LYS A 123 -10.12 35.89 35.96
C LYS A 123 -11.32 34.95 35.98
N THR A 124 -11.20 33.74 35.48
CA THR A 124 -12.05 32.63 35.94
C THR A 124 -11.20 31.36 36.04
N LYS A 125 -11.29 30.77 37.23
CA LYS A 125 -10.40 29.75 37.79
C LYS A 125 -10.49 28.43 37.02
N GLY A 126 -9.37 27.73 37.05
CA GLY A 126 -9.08 26.55 36.24
C GLY A 126 -10.08 25.42 36.35
N LYS A 127 -10.33 24.81 35.19
CA LYS A 127 -10.45 23.37 35.03
C LYS A 127 -9.50 22.99 33.91
N THR A 128 -8.49 22.18 34.23
CA THR A 128 -7.58 21.56 33.27
C THR A 128 -8.39 20.67 32.33
N ALA A 129 -8.77 21.22 31.18
CA ALA A 129 -9.37 20.44 30.11
C ALA A 129 -8.25 19.63 29.45
N VAL A 130 -8.21 18.33 29.76
CA VAL A 130 -7.50 17.31 29.00
C VAL A 130 -7.89 17.48 27.52
N PRO A 131 -6.96 17.40 26.56
CA PRO A 131 -7.30 17.53 25.14
C PRO A 131 -8.34 16.47 24.78
N VAL A 132 -9.49 16.94 24.28
CA VAL A 132 -10.58 16.07 23.82
C VAL A 132 -10.06 15.24 22.65
N ARG A 133 -9.76 13.98 22.93
CA ARG A 133 -9.50 12.96 21.91
C ARG A 133 -10.87 12.66 21.30
N PHE A 134 -11.05 13.02 20.03
CA PHE A 134 -12.29 12.75 19.32
C PHE A 134 -12.68 11.28 19.52
N PRO A 135 -13.93 10.99 19.94
CA PRO A 135 -14.43 9.64 19.94
C PRO A 135 -14.32 9.14 18.50
N GLY A 136 -13.44 8.18 18.28
CA GLY A 136 -13.46 7.40 17.06
C GLY A 136 -14.85 6.80 16.96
N ILE A 137 -15.54 7.10 15.86
CA ILE A 137 -16.68 6.27 15.43
C ILE A 137 -16.12 4.92 15.03
#